data_AF-A0A2V7V4I7-F1
#
_entry.id   AF-A0A2V7V4I7-F1
#
_cell.length_a   1.000
_cell.length_b   1.000
_cell.length_c   1.000
_cell.angle_alpha   90.00
_cell.angle_beta   90.00
_cell.angle_gamma   90.00
#
_symmetry.space_group_name_H-M   'P 1'
#
loop_
_entity.id
_entity.type
_entity.pdbx_description
1 polymer ?
#
loop_
_entity_poly.entity_id
_entity_poly.type
_entity_poly.pdbx_seq_one_letter_code
_entity_poly.pdbx_strand_id
1 'polypeptide(L)'
;MAATATIGFGRTVPFNVLPSRWAGAEADTLAFPEGYIPGHAPAMQELYEQMRALLRGDVPVLFLGETGVGKEQLARALHASSARGGGPFLAVNCTAIPADLLEAEMFGIGKGVATGVNERPGMFQLAKGGTLFLDEIGDMPLALQAKLLRALQGQEIQPVGGAPVRLDVRVITATNSDLDQKIEQGQFRRDL
;
A
#
# COMPACT_ATOMS: atom_id res chain seq x y z
N MET A 1 3.16 16.21 6.65
CA MET A 1 2.18 15.80 5.63
C MET A 1 2.80 14.66 4.86
N ALA A 2 2.30 13.42 4.99
CA ALA A 2 2.69 12.36 4.08
C ALA A 2 1.97 12.64 2.75
N ALA A 3 2.71 12.72 1.65
CA ALA A 3 2.11 12.84 0.33
C ALA A 3 1.70 11.43 -0.12
N THR A 4 0.41 11.20 -0.34
CA THR A 4 -0.12 9.96 -0.92
C THR A 4 -0.43 10.20 -2.39
N ALA A 5 0.06 9.33 -3.27
CA ALA A 5 -0.25 9.38 -4.69
C ALA A 5 -1.48 8.51 -4.99
N THR A 6 -2.53 9.08 -5.56
CA THR A 6 -3.76 8.35 -5.94
C THR A 6 -3.80 8.12 -7.44
N ILE A 7 -4.14 6.91 -7.85
CA ILE A 7 -4.21 6.46 -9.23
C ILE A 7 -5.56 5.78 -9.47
N GLY A 8 -6.35 6.23 -10.46
CA GLY A 8 -7.72 5.75 -10.70
C GLY A 8 -7.97 5.18 -12.09
N PHE A 9 -8.87 4.20 -12.20
CA PHE A 9 -9.40 3.68 -13.47
C PHE A 9 -10.77 4.32 -13.80
N GLY A 10 -10.95 4.82 -15.03
CA GLY A 10 -12.27 5.03 -15.64
C GLY A 10 -13.10 6.26 -15.19
N ARG A 11 -12.63 7.07 -14.24
CA ARG A 11 -13.17 8.41 -13.93
C ARG A 11 -12.01 9.35 -13.65
N THR A 12 -12.09 10.58 -14.13
CA THR A 12 -11.07 11.62 -13.92
C THR A 12 -11.00 11.98 -12.43
N VAL A 13 -10.20 11.24 -11.66
CA VAL A 13 -9.90 11.59 -10.27
C VAL A 13 -8.83 12.69 -10.33
N PRO A 14 -9.07 13.89 -9.78
CA PRO A 14 -8.13 14.97 -9.89
C PRO A 14 -6.81 14.59 -9.22
N PHE A 15 -5.75 14.69 -10.03
CA PHE A 15 -4.37 14.64 -9.61
C PHE A 15 -4.13 15.74 -8.57
N ASN A 16 -4.14 15.40 -7.30
CA ASN A 16 -3.69 16.30 -6.26
C ASN A 16 -2.53 15.63 -5.52
N VAL A 17 -1.38 16.29 -5.59
CA VAL A 17 -0.10 15.97 -4.94
C VAL A 17 0.85 15.00 -5.70
N LEU A 18 1.36 15.43 -6.87
CA LEU A 18 2.80 15.27 -7.14
C LEU A 18 3.46 16.66 -7.04
N PRO A 19 4.34 16.94 -6.06
CA PRO A 19 5.24 18.09 -6.14
C PRO A 19 5.97 18.13 -7.48
N SER A 20 6.02 19.32 -8.09
CA SER A 20 6.69 19.65 -9.36
C SER A 20 8.18 19.28 -9.43
N ARG A 21 8.76 18.74 -8.35
CA ARG A 21 10.13 18.21 -8.24
C ARG A 21 10.34 16.84 -8.88
N TRP A 22 9.29 16.15 -9.32
CA TRP A 22 9.39 14.82 -9.96
C TRP A 22 9.28 14.85 -11.49
N ALA A 23 9.14 16.04 -12.09
CA ALA A 23 9.23 16.25 -13.53
C ALA A 23 10.70 16.23 -13.97
N GLY A 24 11.21 15.07 -14.39
CA GLY A 24 12.56 14.98 -14.95
C GLY A 24 13.22 13.61 -15.01
N ALA A 25 12.53 12.50 -14.75
CA ALA A 25 13.13 11.17 -14.87
C ALA A 25 13.07 10.70 -16.33
N GLU A 26 14.23 10.55 -16.98
CA GLU A 26 14.39 9.72 -18.18
C GLU A 26 13.74 8.35 -17.97
N ALA A 27 13.11 7.82 -19.02
CA ALA A 27 12.17 6.70 -19.03
C ALA A 27 12.63 5.45 -18.26
N ASP A 28 12.40 5.45 -16.95
CA ASP A 28 12.42 4.24 -16.14
C ASP A 28 11.31 3.31 -16.68
N THR A 29 11.70 2.14 -17.19
CA THR A 29 10.78 1.21 -17.87
C THR A 29 10.01 0.39 -16.84
N LEU A 30 8.69 0.27 -17.01
CA LEU A 30 7.87 -0.61 -16.19
C LEU A 30 8.14 -2.08 -16.58
N ALA A 31 8.62 -2.86 -15.64
CA ALA A 31 8.70 -4.31 -15.71
C ALA A 31 7.37 -4.92 -15.24
N PHE A 32 6.71 -5.69 -16.11
CA PHE A 32 5.47 -6.38 -15.78
C PHE A 32 5.73 -7.85 -15.42
N PRO A 33 4.94 -8.45 -14.52
CA PRO A 33 5.05 -9.87 -14.20
C PRO A 33 4.85 -10.78 -15.42
N GLU A 34 5.45 -11.97 -15.39
CA GLU A 34 5.24 -12.98 -16.44
C GLU A 34 3.75 -13.28 -16.61
N GLY A 35 3.28 -13.31 -17.86
CA GLY A 35 1.87 -13.55 -18.22
C GLY A 35 0.97 -12.31 -18.13
N TYR A 36 1.44 -11.17 -17.62
CA TYR A 36 0.69 -9.92 -17.70
C TYR A 36 0.83 -9.29 -19.09
N ILE A 37 -0.30 -8.94 -19.70
CA ILE A 37 -0.36 -8.28 -21.02
C ILE A 37 -0.69 -6.80 -20.81
N PRO A 38 0.27 -5.88 -21.03
CA PRO A 38 0.00 -4.46 -20.90
C PRO A 38 -1.11 -3.97 -21.84
N GLY A 39 -2.00 -3.15 -21.29
CA GLY A 39 -3.09 -2.54 -22.05
C GLY A 39 -2.59 -1.38 -22.92
N HIS A 40 -3.14 -1.25 -24.12
CA HIS A 40 -2.75 -0.20 -25.08
C HIS A 40 -3.76 0.95 -25.17
N ALA A 41 -4.85 0.91 -24.40
CA ALA A 41 -5.83 1.98 -24.36
C ALA A 41 -5.20 3.29 -23.84
N PRO A 42 -5.62 4.48 -24.31
CA PRO A 42 -5.06 5.76 -23.86
C PRO A 42 -5.04 5.93 -22.35
N ALA A 43 -6.14 5.58 -21.66
CA ALA A 43 -6.22 5.63 -20.21
C ALA A 43 -5.19 4.73 -19.49
N MET A 44 -4.81 3.59 -20.09
CA MET A 44 -3.75 2.73 -19.56
C MET A 44 -2.37 3.34 -19.76
N GLN A 45 -2.16 4.07 -20.86
CA GLN A 45 -0.87 4.75 -21.10
C GLN A 45 -0.67 5.90 -20.11
N GLU A 46 -1.71 6.71 -19.86
CA GLU A 46 -1.70 7.74 -18.82
C GLU A 46 -1.41 7.16 -17.43
N LEU A 47 -2.05 6.03 -17.10
CA LEU A 47 -1.79 5.27 -15.89
C LEU A 47 -0.32 4.84 -15.77
N TYR A 48 0.26 4.29 -16.84
CA TYR A 48 1.66 3.88 -16.86
C TYR A 48 2.61 5.08 -16.70
N GLU A 49 2.30 6.23 -17.28
CA GLU A 49 3.06 7.46 -17.08
C GLU A 49 3.04 7.93 -15.62
N GLN A 50 1.87 7.87 -14.97
CA GLN A 50 1.75 8.16 -13.54
C GLN A 50 2.59 7.19 -12.69
N MET A 51 2.55 5.90 -13.02
CA MET A 51 3.36 4.89 -12.33
C MET A 51 4.87 5.16 -12.51
N ARG A 52 5.32 5.56 -13.70
CA ARG A 52 6.74 5.88 -13.97
C ARG A 52 7.24 7.03 -13.08
N ALA A 53 6.41 8.05 -12.84
CA ALA A 53 6.77 9.16 -11.94
C ALA A 53 6.99 8.70 -10.48
N LEU A 54 6.46 7.53 -10.10
CA LEU A 54 6.54 6.98 -8.75
C LEU A 54 7.65 5.94 -8.56
N LEU A 55 8.51 5.72 -9.56
CA LEU A 55 9.57 4.68 -9.49
C LEU A 55 10.73 5.04 -8.56
N ARG A 56 11.05 6.34 -8.46
CA ARG A 56 12.17 6.86 -7.66
C ARG A 56 11.77 7.28 -6.25
N GLY A 57 10.51 7.13 -5.87
CA GLY A 57 9.97 7.55 -4.58
C GLY A 57 9.36 6.42 -3.76
N ASP A 58 9.41 6.57 -2.44
CA ASP A 58 8.81 5.65 -1.46
C ASP A 58 7.48 6.17 -0.91
N VAL A 59 6.84 7.11 -1.62
CA VAL A 59 5.53 7.62 -1.22
C VAL A 59 4.48 6.51 -1.23
N PRO A 60 3.54 6.51 -0.26
CA PRO A 60 2.38 5.64 -0.31
C PRO A 60 1.58 5.85 -1.60
N VAL A 61 1.09 4.75 -2.17
CA VAL A 61 0.31 4.76 -3.41
C VAL A 61 -1.05 4.14 -3.15
N LEU A 62 -2.12 4.75 -3.67
CA LEU A 62 -3.48 4.22 -3.63
C LEU A 62 -3.99 3.96 -5.06
N PHE A 63 -4.33 2.71 -5.35
CA PHE A 63 -5.03 2.32 -6.57
C PHE A 63 -6.54 2.27 -6.35
N LEU A 64 -7.28 3.05 -7.11
CA LEU A 64 -8.74 3.07 -7.15
C LEU A 64 -9.24 2.37 -8.41
N GLY A 65 -10.16 1.42 -8.24
CA GLY A 65 -10.80 0.77 -9.38
C GLY A 65 -11.60 -0.45 -8.97
N GLU A 66 -12.39 -0.98 -9.90
CA GLU A 66 -13.25 -2.14 -9.66
C GLU A 66 -12.45 -3.40 -9.28
N THR A 67 -13.13 -4.37 -8.68
CA THR A 67 -12.53 -5.68 -8.39
C THR A 67 -12.15 -6.39 -9.69
N GLY A 68 -10.96 -7.00 -9.74
CA GLY A 68 -10.54 -7.79 -10.90
C GLY A 68 -9.87 -7.01 -12.04
N VAL A 69 -9.73 -5.68 -11.96
CA VAL A 69 -9.04 -4.86 -13.00
C VAL A 69 -7.51 -4.98 -12.99
N GLY A 70 -6.95 -5.89 -12.18
CA GLY A 70 -5.50 -6.14 -12.12
C GLY A 70 -4.70 -5.15 -11.26
N LYS A 71 -5.32 -4.51 -10.25
CA LYS A 71 -4.63 -3.58 -9.33
C LYS A 71 -3.39 -4.21 -8.67
N GLU A 72 -3.47 -5.47 -8.25
CA GLU A 72 -2.32 -6.19 -7.68
C GLU A 72 -1.19 -6.35 -8.71
N GLN A 73 -1.51 -6.63 -9.98
CA GLN A 73 -0.50 -6.79 -11.03
C GLN A 73 0.22 -5.46 -11.33
N LEU A 74 -0.51 -4.35 -11.27
CA LEU A 74 0.09 -3.02 -11.35
C LEU A 74 0.96 -2.69 -10.14
N ALA A 75 0.53 -3.06 -8.93
CA ALA A 75 1.34 -2.91 -7.72
C ALA A 75 2.64 -3.74 -7.82
N ARG A 76 2.57 -4.96 -8.35
CA ARG A 76 3.74 -5.82 -8.61
C ARG A 76 4.65 -5.20 -9.65
N ALA A 77 4.10 -4.66 -10.74
CA ALA A 77 4.88 -3.97 -11.76
C ALA A 77 5.59 -2.73 -11.17
N LEU A 78 4.89 -1.93 -10.37
CA LEU A 78 5.46 -0.76 -9.70
C LEU A 78 6.59 -1.16 -8.75
N HIS A 79 6.39 -2.21 -7.96
CA HIS A 79 7.42 -2.75 -7.08
C HIS A 79 8.65 -3.22 -7.86
N ALA A 80 8.46 -4.11 -8.85
CA ALA A 80 9.54 -4.69 -9.65
C ALA A 80 10.37 -3.62 -10.38
N SER A 81 9.74 -2.51 -10.75
CA SER A 81 10.37 -1.40 -11.46
C SER A 81 10.99 -0.34 -10.54
N SER A 82 10.78 -0.45 -9.23
CA SER A 82 11.27 0.53 -8.24
C SER A 82 12.65 0.16 -7.71
N ALA A 83 13.27 1.08 -6.97
CA ALA A 83 14.51 0.82 -6.22
C ALA A 83 14.39 -0.36 -5.22
N ARG A 84 13.17 -0.78 -4.87
CA ARG A 84 12.87 -1.89 -3.94
C ARG A 84 12.52 -3.20 -4.65
N GLY A 85 12.63 -3.28 -5.97
CA GLY A 85 12.23 -4.46 -6.75
C GLY A 85 13.04 -5.74 -6.48
N GLY A 86 14.21 -5.62 -5.84
CA GLY A 86 14.97 -6.77 -5.33
C GLY A 86 14.57 -7.24 -3.93
N GLY A 87 13.69 -6.49 -3.25
CA GLY A 87 13.18 -6.81 -1.91
C GLY A 87 11.90 -7.64 -1.95
N PRO A 88 11.34 -7.99 -0.78
CA PRO A 88 10.09 -8.74 -0.70
C PRO A 88 8.89 -7.93 -1.20
N PHE A 89 7.96 -8.60 -1.89
CA PHE A 89 6.61 -8.09 -2.14
C PHE A 89 5.60 -8.94 -1.39
N LEU A 90 4.98 -8.38 -0.36
CA LEU A 90 3.93 -9.06 0.41
C LEU A 90 2.59 -8.44 0.08
N ALA A 91 1.59 -9.27 -0.25
CA ALA A 91 0.22 -8.84 -0.51
C ALA A 91 -0.70 -9.38 0.58
N VAL A 92 -1.59 -8.54 1.07
CA VAL A 92 -2.64 -8.91 2.01
C VAL A 92 -3.96 -8.29 1.58
N ASN A 93 -5.01 -9.11 1.58
CA ASN A 93 -6.37 -8.64 1.37
C ASN A 93 -7.03 -8.43 2.74
N CYS A 94 -7.43 -7.20 3.04
CA CYS A 94 -8.00 -6.83 4.34
C CYS A 94 -9.35 -7.50 4.64
N THR A 95 -10.07 -7.97 3.61
CA THR A 95 -11.35 -8.69 3.77
C THR A 95 -11.17 -10.19 4.05
N ALA A 96 -10.00 -10.75 3.72
CA ALA A 96 -9.77 -12.19 3.76
C ALA A 96 -9.36 -12.70 5.15
N ILE A 97 -8.89 -11.80 6.03
CA ILE A 97 -8.41 -12.14 7.38
C ILE A 97 -9.37 -11.53 8.40
N PRO A 98 -9.86 -12.31 9.39
CA PRO A 98 -10.66 -11.76 10.49
C PRO A 98 -9.94 -10.60 11.18
N ALA A 99 -10.67 -9.55 11.54
CA ALA A 99 -10.11 -8.32 12.10
C ALA A 99 -9.15 -8.57 13.29
N ASP A 100 -9.53 -9.49 14.18
CA ASP A 100 -8.75 -9.86 15.37
C ASP A 100 -7.40 -10.50 15.03
N LEU A 101 -7.32 -11.19 13.89
CA LEU A 101 -6.08 -11.81 13.39
C LEU A 101 -5.29 -10.87 12.49
N LEU A 102 -5.97 -9.97 11.76
CA LEU A 102 -5.33 -9.04 10.84
C LEU A 102 -4.32 -8.14 11.56
N GLU A 103 -4.61 -7.72 12.80
CA GLU A 103 -3.66 -6.97 13.61
C GLU A 103 -2.34 -7.71 13.84
N ALA A 104 -2.42 -8.94 14.35
CA ALA A 104 -1.26 -9.74 14.67
C ALA A 104 -0.47 -10.14 13.40
N GLU A 105 -1.16 -10.42 12.29
CA GLU A 105 -0.53 -10.71 11.01
C GLU A 105 0.18 -9.48 10.44
N MET A 106 -0.41 -8.28 10.50
CA MET A 106 0.21 -7.07 9.97
C MET A 106 1.38 -6.57 10.82
N PHE A 107 1.18 -6.43 12.13
CA PHE A 107 2.12 -5.77 13.04
C PHE A 107 3.06 -6.74 13.78
N GLY A 108 2.65 -8.00 13.92
CA GLY A 108 3.37 -9.02 14.65
C GLY A 108 3.02 -9.05 16.14
N ILE A 109 3.54 -10.06 16.82
CA ILE A 109 3.36 -10.28 18.26
C ILE A 109 4.73 -10.15 18.91
N GLY A 110 4.84 -9.25 19.88
CA GLY A 110 6.04 -9.07 20.68
C GLY A 110 6.23 -10.19 21.71
N LYS A 111 7.45 -10.32 22.20
CA LYS A 111 7.76 -11.29 23.26
C LYS A 111 7.04 -10.91 24.57
N GLY A 112 6.40 -11.88 25.22
CA GLY A 112 5.82 -11.71 26.56
C GLY A 112 4.41 -11.15 26.60
N VAL A 113 3.69 -11.11 25.47
CA VAL A 113 2.26 -10.70 25.41
C VAL A 113 1.37 -11.60 26.25
N ALA A 114 1.64 -12.90 26.24
CA ALA A 114 0.92 -13.88 27.04
C ALA A 114 1.81 -15.10 27.32
N THR A 115 1.47 -15.85 28.38
CA THR A 115 2.15 -17.10 28.71
C THR A 115 1.98 -18.12 27.58
N GLY A 116 3.10 -18.65 27.08
CA GLY A 116 3.11 -19.65 25.99
C GLY A 116 3.00 -19.08 24.56
N VAL A 117 2.96 -17.76 24.39
CA VAL A 117 2.98 -17.13 23.06
C VAL A 117 4.40 -16.72 22.69
N ASN A 118 4.89 -17.26 21.57
CA ASN A 118 6.18 -16.87 20.99
C ASN A 118 6.07 -15.58 20.19
N GLU A 119 7.17 -14.84 20.15
CA GLU A 119 7.31 -13.68 19.27
C GLU A 119 7.13 -14.12 17.81
N ARG A 120 6.37 -13.32 17.04
CA ARG A 120 6.12 -13.57 15.62
C ARG A 120 6.22 -12.26 14.84
N PRO A 121 7.09 -12.16 13.82
CA PRO A 121 7.17 -10.96 12.99
C PRO A 121 5.89 -10.78 12.18
N GLY A 122 5.43 -9.54 12.09
CA GLY A 122 4.30 -9.17 11.22
C GLY A 122 4.73 -8.90 9.79
N MET A 123 3.76 -8.76 8.89
CA MET A 123 3.98 -8.47 7.47
C MET A 123 4.80 -7.20 7.25
N PHE A 124 4.63 -6.15 8.06
CA PHE A 124 5.47 -4.96 7.97
C PHE A 124 6.96 -5.25 8.22
N GLN A 125 7.26 -6.18 9.13
CA GLN A 125 8.65 -6.57 9.41
C GLN A 125 9.18 -7.49 8.33
N LEU A 126 8.35 -8.41 7.84
CA LEU A 126 8.69 -9.35 6.77
C LEU A 126 8.87 -8.66 5.41
N ALA A 127 8.18 -7.54 5.17
CA ALA A 127 8.29 -6.73 3.96
C ALA A 127 9.47 -5.75 3.98
N LYS A 128 10.31 -5.77 5.02
CA LYS A 128 11.44 -4.83 5.18
C LYS A 128 12.36 -4.81 3.94
N GLY A 129 12.71 -3.61 3.50
CA GLY A 129 13.48 -3.35 2.28
C GLY A 129 12.66 -3.46 0.99
N GLY A 130 11.40 -3.89 1.07
CA GLY A 130 10.52 -4.16 -0.05
C GLY A 130 9.21 -3.37 0.00
N THR A 131 8.12 -4.03 -0.42
CA THR A 131 6.79 -3.43 -0.55
C THR A 131 5.73 -4.28 0.14
N LEU A 132 4.84 -3.61 0.88
CA LEU A 132 3.60 -4.19 1.39
C LEU A 132 2.42 -3.66 0.59
N PHE A 133 1.66 -4.57 -0.04
CA PHE A 133 0.45 -4.30 -0.77
C PHE A 133 -0.78 -4.62 0.09
N LEU A 134 -1.65 -3.63 0.31
CA LEU A 134 -2.91 -3.76 1.06
C LEU A 134 -4.08 -3.67 0.08
N ASP A 135 -4.71 -4.80 -0.22
CA ASP A 135 -5.92 -4.84 -1.05
C ASP A 135 -7.18 -4.67 -0.20
N GLU A 136 -8.18 -4.02 -0.79
CA GLU A 136 -9.41 -3.60 -0.15
C GLU A 136 -9.19 -2.82 1.16
N ILE A 137 -8.31 -1.81 1.11
CA ILE A 137 -8.00 -0.96 2.26
C ILE A 137 -9.23 -0.28 2.86
N GLY A 138 -10.27 -0.04 2.05
CA GLY A 138 -11.54 0.53 2.49
C GLY A 138 -12.29 -0.36 3.49
N ASP A 139 -11.98 -1.65 3.58
CA ASP A 139 -12.60 -2.59 4.53
C ASP A 139 -11.72 -2.84 5.77
N MET A 140 -10.60 -2.12 5.90
CA MET A 140 -9.77 -2.20 7.09
C MET A 140 -10.54 -1.67 8.33
N PRO A 141 -10.52 -2.38 9.47
CA PRO A 141 -11.10 -1.87 10.71
C PRO A 141 -10.50 -0.53 11.16
N LEU A 142 -11.33 0.38 11.67
CA LEU A 142 -10.92 1.73 12.12
C LEU A 142 -9.73 1.72 13.09
N ALA A 143 -9.68 0.74 13.99
CA ALA A 143 -8.57 0.60 14.94
C ALA A 143 -7.23 0.33 14.23
N LEU A 144 -7.25 -0.45 13.14
CA LEU A 144 -6.06 -0.74 12.35
C LEU A 144 -5.70 0.42 11.42
N GLN A 145 -6.68 1.16 10.90
CA GLN A 145 -6.44 2.40 10.16
C GLN A 145 -5.62 3.40 10.99
N ALA A 146 -5.94 3.53 12.29
CA ALA A 146 -5.19 4.39 13.21
C ALA A 146 -3.71 3.98 13.33
N LYS A 147 -3.45 2.67 13.40
CA LYS A 147 -2.10 2.12 13.51
C LYS A 147 -1.33 2.24 12.20
N LEU A 148 -1.99 2.00 11.07
CA LEU A 148 -1.42 2.21 9.75
C LEU A 148 -1.01 3.67 9.56
N LEU A 149 -1.86 4.63 9.94
CA LEU A 149 -1.52 6.04 9.88
C LEU A 149 -0.26 6.37 10.69
N ARG A 150 -0.16 5.85 11.92
CA ARG A 150 1.02 6.02 12.76
C ARG A 150 2.26 5.38 12.13
N ALA A 151 2.12 4.22 11.50
CA ALA A 151 3.19 3.55 10.78
C ALA A 151 3.71 4.39 9.60
N LEU A 152 2.80 4.96 8.81
CA LEU A 152 3.14 5.78 7.64
C LEU A 152 3.78 7.12 8.04
N GLN A 153 3.27 7.77 9.09
CA GLN A 153 3.78 9.08 9.53
C GLN A 153 5.06 8.97 10.37
N GLY A 154 5.12 7.98 11.26
CA GLY A 154 6.23 7.80 12.19
C GLY A 154 7.36 6.94 11.65
N GLN A 155 7.15 6.25 10.52
CA GLN A 155 8.07 5.23 10.00
C GLN A 155 8.47 4.21 11.07
N GLU A 156 7.52 3.87 11.94
CA GLU A 156 7.70 2.92 13.04
C GLU A 156 6.40 2.15 13.26
N ILE A 157 6.51 0.85 13.51
CA ILE A 157 5.39 -0.01 13.89
C ILE A 157 5.64 -0.57 15.28
N GLN A 158 4.56 -0.84 16.03
CA GLN A 158 4.66 -1.50 17.32
C GLN A 158 3.94 -2.85 17.23
N PRO A 159 4.66 -3.98 17.37
CA PRO A 159 4.04 -5.29 17.52
C PRO A 159 3.11 -5.31 18.74
N VAL A 160 2.11 -6.19 18.74
CA VAL A 160 1.21 -6.35 19.89
C VAL A 160 2.05 -6.67 21.13
N GLY A 161 1.95 -5.83 22.16
CA GLY A 161 2.75 -5.90 23.40
C GLY A 161 4.28 -5.89 23.22
N GLY A 162 4.79 -5.46 22.06
CA GLY A 162 6.21 -5.30 21.77
C GLY A 162 6.70 -3.86 21.87
N ALA A 163 8.01 -3.68 21.66
CA ALA A 163 8.63 -2.36 21.52
C ALA A 163 8.52 -1.83 20.07
N PRO A 164 8.53 -0.50 19.84
CA PRO A 164 8.53 0.07 18.50
C PRO A 164 9.72 -0.40 17.65
N VAL A 165 9.46 -0.63 16.36
CA VAL A 165 10.43 -1.07 15.35
C VAL A 165 10.36 -0.13 14.16
N ARG A 166 11.51 0.35 13.68
CA ARG A 166 11.58 1.16 12.47
C ARG A 166 11.06 0.43 11.25
N LEU A 167 10.22 1.13 10.50
CA LEU A 167 9.62 0.70 9.26
C LEU A 167 10.47 1.17 8.08
N ASP A 168 10.96 0.21 7.31
CA ASP A 168 11.61 0.44 6.02
C ASP A 168 10.86 -0.38 4.95
N VAL A 169 9.65 0.05 4.63
CA VAL A 169 8.73 -0.62 3.72
C VAL A 169 7.98 0.43 2.92
N ARG A 170 7.86 0.22 1.61
CA ARG A 170 6.95 0.99 0.77
C ARG A 170 5.54 0.41 0.87
N VAL A 171 4.54 1.25 1.11
CA VAL A 171 3.14 0.81 1.17
C VAL A 171 2.41 1.16 -0.13
N ILE A 172 1.78 0.16 -0.73
CA ILE A 172 0.85 0.34 -1.85
C ILE A 172 -0.51 -0.18 -1.36
N THR A 173 -1.58 0.56 -1.62
CA THR A 173 -2.94 0.16 -1.25
C THR A 173 -3.83 0.13 -2.47
N ALA A 174 -4.91 -0.62 -2.38
CA ALA A 174 -5.93 -0.67 -3.41
C ALA A 174 -7.32 -0.81 -2.77
N THR A 175 -8.34 -0.28 -3.44
CA THR A 175 -9.73 -0.58 -3.08
C THR A 175 -10.68 -0.34 -4.26
N ASN A 176 -11.81 -1.03 -4.23
CA ASN A 176 -12.99 -0.73 -5.06
C ASN A 176 -14.01 0.18 -4.35
N SER A 177 -13.83 0.46 -3.06
CA SER A 177 -14.80 1.15 -2.22
C SER A 177 -14.78 2.66 -2.50
N ASP A 178 -15.94 3.29 -2.33
CA ASP A 178 -16.04 4.75 -2.26
C ASP A 178 -15.53 5.22 -0.89
N LEU A 179 -14.28 5.67 -0.84
CA LEU A 179 -13.65 6.13 0.39
C LEU A 179 -14.28 7.42 0.92
N ASP A 180 -14.74 8.31 0.04
CA ASP A 180 -15.40 9.56 0.46
C ASP A 180 -16.70 9.24 1.21
N GLN A 181 -17.51 8.33 0.64
CA GLN A 181 -18.71 7.84 1.31
C GLN A 181 -18.40 7.14 2.64
N LYS A 182 -17.36 6.29 2.69
CA LYS A 182 -16.95 5.61 3.94
C LYS A 182 -16.44 6.60 4.98
N ILE A 183 -15.79 7.70 4.58
CA ILE A 183 -15.39 8.79 5.48
C ILE A 183 -16.62 9.47 6.07
N GLU A 184 -17.61 9.82 5.24
CA GLU A 184 -18.86 10.45 5.70
C GLU A 184 -19.63 9.55 6.68
N GLN A 185 -19.58 8.24 6.48
CA GLN A 185 -20.20 7.25 7.37
C GLN A 185 -19.37 6.92 8.61
N GLY A 186 -18.19 7.52 8.78
CA GLY A 186 -17.29 7.27 9.91
C GLY A 186 -16.66 5.87 9.87
N GLN A 187 -16.64 5.20 8.72
CA GLN A 187 -16.06 3.87 8.51
C GLN A 187 -14.63 3.93 7.99
N PHE A 188 -14.20 5.09 7.49
CA PHE A 188 -12.83 5.33 7.06
C PHE A 188 -12.32 6.66 7.61
N ARG A 189 -11.05 6.67 7.99
CA ARG A 189 -10.40 7.83 8.58
C ARG A 189 -9.96 8.82 7.49
N ARG A 190 -10.39 10.07 7.62
CA ARG A 190 -10.01 11.15 6.69
C ARG A 190 -8.52 11.51 6.71
N ASP A 191 -7.82 11.22 7.82
CA ASP A 191 -6.41 11.55 8.01
C ASP A 191 -5.44 10.49 7.48
N LEU A 192 -5.96 9.32 7.06
CA LEU A 192 -5.23 8.24 6.42
C LEU A 192 -5.20 8.41 4.91
#